data_AF-A0A928VRB9-F1
#
_entry.id   AF-A0A928VRB9-F1
#
_cell.length_a   1.000
_cell.length_b   1.000
_cell.length_c   1.000
_cell.angle_alpha   90.00
_cell.angle_beta   90.00
_cell.angle_gamma   90.00
#
_symmetry.space_group_name_H-M   'P 1'
#
loop_
_entity.id
_entity.type
_entity.pdbx_description
1 polymer ?
#
loop_
_entity_poly.entity_id
_entity_poly.type
_entity_poly.pdbx_seq_one_letter_code
_entity_poly.pdbx_strand_id
1 'polypeptide(L)' 'MQWSSVISKQPSLEAAITEVVEQSRAALLAEPTVGFLFVSSAFASEYPRVMPLMRRHFANLPIVGCGGAG' A
#
# COMPACT_ATOMS: atom_id res chain seq x y z
N MET A 1 15.64 -4.54 -12.99
CA MET A 1 14.55 -3.78 -12.36
C MET A 1 13.25 -4.52 -12.71
N GLN A 2 12.42 -4.87 -11.73
CA GLN A 2 11.16 -5.58 -11.97
C GLN A 2 9.99 -4.62 -11.75
N TRP A 3 9.00 -4.67 -12.64
CA TRP A 3 7.78 -3.88 -12.54
C TRP A 3 6.58 -4.81 -12.46
N SER A 4 5.70 -4.59 -11.48
CA SER A 4 4.42 -5.29 -11.31
C SER A 4 3.38 -4.28 -10.83
N SER A 5 2.13 -4.47 -11.25
CA SER A 5 1.01 -3.62 -10.86
C SER A 5 -0.21 -4.47 -10.53
N VAL A 6 -0.85 -4.17 -9.41
CA VAL A 6 -2.06 -4.87 -8.94
C VAL A 6 -3.14 -3.83 -8.63
N ILE A 7 -4.39 -4.19 -8.92
CA ILE A 7 -5.57 -3.40 -8.58
C ILE A 7 -6.60 -4.28 -7.88
N SER A 8 -7.12 -3.83 -6.74
CA SER A 8 -8.17 -4.55 -6.02
C SER A 8 -9.56 -4.23 -6.57
N LYS A 9 -10.47 -5.21 -6.47
CA LYS A 9 -11.92 -5.02 -6.67
C LYS A 9 -12.73 -5.17 -5.37
N GLN A 10 -12.07 -5.35 -4.24
CA GLN A 10 -12.74 -5.51 -2.96
C GLN A 10 -13.38 -4.19 -2.53
N PRO A 11 -14.62 -4.20 -2.03
CA PRO A 11 -15.29 -2.98 -1.57
C PRO A 11 -14.77 -2.49 -0.22
N SER A 12 -14.17 -3.37 0.61
CA SER A 12 -13.56 -3.00 1.89
C SER A 12 -12.11 -2.58 1.69
N LEU A 13 -11.70 -1.51 2.37
CA LEU A 13 -10.31 -1.02 2.37
C LEU A 13 -9.34 -2.08 2.90
N GLU A 14 -9.70 -2.74 4.00
CA GLU A 14 -8.90 -3.76 4.66
C GLU A 14 -8.70 -4.98 3.75
N ALA A 15 -9.78 -5.45 3.11
CA ALA A 15 -9.74 -6.54 2.16
C ALA A 15 -8.95 -6.16 0.90
N ALA A 16 -9.13 -4.94 0.40
CA ALA A 16 -8.42 -4.44 -0.78
C ALA A 16 -6.92 -4.34 -0.57
N ILE A 17 -6.50 -3.83 0.60
CA ILE A 17 -5.09 -3.77 0.99
C ILE A 17 -4.50 -5.17 1.08
N THR A 18 -5.21 -6.11 1.72
CA THR A 18 -4.74 -7.49 1.86
C THR A 18 -4.51 -8.11 0.48
N GLU A 19 -5.49 -8.01 -0.40
CA GLU A 19 -5.44 -8.56 -1.77
C GLU A 19 -4.28 -7.97 -2.59
N VAL A 20 -4.10 -6.65 -2.57
CA VAL A 20 -3.02 -5.98 -3.32
C VAL A 20 -1.65 -6.38 -2.79
N VAL A 21 -1.48 -6.47 -1.48
CA VAL A 21 -0.21 -6.83 -0.85
C VAL A 21 0.17 -8.27 -1.19
N GLU A 22 -0.75 -9.22 -1.05
CA GLU A 22 -0.50 -10.63 -1.33
C GLU A 22 -0.12 -10.85 -2.79
N GLN A 23 -0.88 -10.29 -3.73
CA GLN A 23 -0.58 -10.40 -5.15
C GLN A 23 0.73 -9.69 -5.52
N SER A 24 1.03 -8.55 -4.91
CA SER A 24 2.29 -7.84 -5.15
C SER A 24 3.49 -8.65 -4.63
N ARG A 25 3.40 -9.22 -3.43
CA ARG A 25 4.45 -10.09 -2.86
C ARG A 25 4.70 -11.32 -3.71
N ALA A 26 3.65 -11.97 -4.23
CA ALA A 26 3.79 -13.12 -5.11
C ALA A 26 4.48 -12.76 -6.44
N ALA A 27 4.32 -11.52 -6.91
CA ALA A 27 4.99 -11.04 -8.11
C ALA A 27 6.44 -10.61 -7.85
N LEU A 28 6.79 -10.10 -6.66
CA LEU A 28 8.11 -9.58 -6.36
C LEU A 28 9.17 -10.69 -6.24
N LEU A 29 10.30 -10.52 -6.93
CA LEU A 29 11.45 -11.44 -6.85
C LEU A 29 12.28 -11.27 -5.58
N ALA A 30 12.08 -10.18 -4.83
CA ALA A 30 12.78 -9.87 -3.59
C ALA A 30 11.94 -8.98 -2.67
N GLU A 31 12.26 -8.97 -1.38
CA GLU A 31 11.59 -8.09 -0.41
C GLU A 31 11.87 -6.61 -0.71
N PRO A 32 10.85 -5.72 -0.64
CA PRO A 32 11.04 -4.29 -0.83
C PRO A 32 11.85 -3.69 0.32
N THR A 33 12.67 -2.69 0.01
CA THR A 33 13.46 -1.94 1.00
C THR A 33 12.91 -0.55 1.30
N VAL A 34 11.98 -0.06 0.47
CA VAL A 34 11.25 1.20 0.64
C VAL A 34 9.86 1.08 0.04
N GLY A 35 8.88 1.74 0.66
CA GLY A 35 7.52 1.86 0.15
C GLY A 35 7.14 3.33 -0.06
N PHE A 36 6.31 3.57 -1.08
CA PHE A 36 5.68 4.86 -1.31
C PHE A 36 4.16 4.68 -1.22
N LEU A 37 3.51 5.46 -0.33
CA LEU A 37 2.05 5.45 -0.17
C LEU A 37 1.47 6.78 -0.62
N PHE A 38 0.72 6.77 -1.70
CA PHE A 38 -0.04 7.93 -2.14
C PHE A 38 -1.51 7.75 -1.82
N VAL A 39 -2.08 8.69 -1.06
CA VAL A 39 -3.53 8.80 -0.87
C VAL A 39 -3.98 10.07 -1.59
N SER A 40 -4.95 9.92 -2.49
CA SER A 40 -5.55 11.07 -3.19
C SER A 40 -6.06 12.10 -2.18
N SER A 41 -5.97 13.39 -2.52
CA SER A 41 -6.45 14.49 -1.66
C SER A 41 -7.93 14.36 -1.32
N ALA A 42 -8.73 13.82 -2.23
CA ALA A 42 -10.14 13.52 -2.01
C ALA A 42 -10.39 12.52 -0.87
N PHE A 43 -9.38 11.73 -0.50
CA PHE A 43 -9.43 10.71 0.54
C PHE A 43 -8.33 10.89 1.60
N ALA A 44 -7.77 12.09 1.75
CA ALA A 44 -6.66 12.32 2.68
C ALA A 44 -7.00 11.94 4.14
N SER A 45 -8.28 12.05 4.53
CA SER A 45 -8.80 11.60 5.82
C SER A 45 -8.67 10.09 6.08
N GLU A 46 -8.48 9.28 5.04
CA GLU A 46 -8.29 7.83 5.14
C GLU A 46 -6.86 7.46 5.47
N TYR A 47 -5.89 8.37 5.33
CA TYR A 47 -4.49 8.10 5.60
C TYR A 47 -4.23 7.46 6.98
N PRO A 48 -4.85 7.94 8.09
CA PRO A 48 -4.72 7.30 9.41
C PRO A 48 -5.29 5.89 9.49
N ARG A 49 -6.22 5.49 8.60
CA ARG A 49 -6.75 4.12 8.50
C ARG A 49 -5.86 3.22 7.65
N VAL A 50 -5.30 3.75 6.57
CA VAL A 50 -4.45 3.00 5.64
C VAL A 50 -3.11 2.63 6.27
N MET A 51 -2.45 3.57 6.96
CA MET A 51 -1.10 3.34 7.50
C MET A 51 -1.01 2.16 8.49
N PRO A 52 -1.91 2.00 9.47
CA PRO A 52 -1.91 0.83 10.34
C PRO A 52 -2.07 -0.49 9.58
N LEU A 53 -2.89 -0.52 8.52
CA LEU A 53 -3.07 -1.71 7.69
C LEU A 53 -1.80 -2.05 6.92
N MET A 54 -1.14 -1.06 6.32
CA MET A 54 0.18 -1.23 5.71
C MET A 54 1.22 -1.76 6.70
N ARG A 55 1.24 -1.24 7.94
CA ARG A 55 2.18 -1.67 8.97
C ARG A 55 1.97 -3.11 9.44
N ARG A 56 0.76 -3.66 9.35
CA ARG A 56 0.51 -5.08 9.63
C ARG A 56 1.22 -6.00 8.64
N HIS A 57 1.31 -5.59 7.38
CA HIS A 57 1.97 -6.37 6.33
C HIS A 57 3.46 -6.05 6.19
N PHE A 58 3.86 -4.81 6.51
CA PHE A 58 5.21 -4.30 6.35
C PHE A 58 5.67 -3.56 7.61
N ALA A 59 5.83 -4.30 8.72
CA ALA A 59 6.17 -3.73 10.02
C ALA A 59 7.43 -2.85 9.97
N ASN A 60 8.48 -3.33 9.29
CA ASN A 60 9.81 -2.71 9.28
C ASN A 60 10.15 -1.97 7.99
N LEU A 61 9.23 -1.89 7.02
CA LEU A 61 9.49 -1.20 5.76
C LEU A 61 9.44 0.32 5.97
N PRO A 62 10.48 1.09 5.64
CA PRO A 62 10.37 2.54 5.56
C PRO A 62 9.30 2.91 4.51
N ILE A 63 8.27 3.63 4.92
CA ILE A 63 7.18 4.08 4.04
C ILE A 63 7.19 5.61 4.04
N VAL A 64 7.40 6.19 2.86
CA VAL A 64 7.18 7.61 2.59
C VAL A 64 5.76 7.74 2.05
N GLY A 65 4.92 8.59 2.63
CA GLY A 65 3.59 8.78 2.10
C GLY A 65 3.12 10.22 2.12
N CYS A 66 2.20 10.53 1.22
CA CYS A 66 1.59 11.84 1.12
C CYS A 66 0.09 11.76 0.87
N GLY A 67 -0.63 12.75 1.40
CA GLY A 67 -2.06 12.94 1.21
C GLY A 67 -2.31 14.09 0.24
N GLY A 68 -2.14 13.84 -1.06
CA GLY A 68 -2.67 14.66 -2.16
C GLY A 68 -2.35 16.16 -2.25
N ALA A 69 -1.48 16.71 -1.40
CA ALA A 69 -1.08 18.13 -1.44
C ALA A 69 0.42 18.35 -1.73
N GLY A 70 1.17 17.27 -1.98
CA GLY A 70 2.64 17.30 -2.04
C GLY A 70 3.22 16.85 -0.71
#